data_AF-A0A6J7DYQ8-F1
#
_entry.id   AF-A0A6J7DYQ8-F1
#
_cell.length_a   1.000
_cell.length_b   1.000
_cell.length_c   1.000
_cell.angle_alpha   90.00
_cell.angle_beta   90.00
_cell.angle_gamma   90.00
#
_symmetry.space_group_name_H-M   'P 1'
#
loop_
_entity.id
_entity.type
_entity.pdbx_description
1 polymer ?
#
loop_
_entity_poly.entity_id
_entity_poly.type
_entity_poly.pdbx_seq_one_letter_code
_entity_poly.pdbx_strand_id
1 'polypeptide(L)'
;MIPVRDNIGERGASPAALVICALVLLAGIFLPDGNIWVALMAGFGAWIFAPTPVRELGAIPVLLIATAGGLIAWWVAQDANSAVGIWAPLASTGAIALVHLLKHPRAQVIGLVPIPYRTSLTEAPSVVVIIIWAAAAVILALVVQTR
;
A
#
# COMPACT_ATOMS: atom_id res chain seq x y z
N MET A 1 -11.56 7.73 -9.91
CA MET A 1 -11.50 6.25 -9.95
C MET A 1 -11.05 5.78 -8.58
N ILE A 2 -11.81 4.93 -7.92
CA ILE A 2 -11.47 4.32 -6.63
C ILE A 2 -10.93 2.92 -6.95
N PRO A 3 -9.62 2.67 -6.88
CA PRO A 3 -9.08 1.33 -7.09
C PRO A 3 -9.62 0.41 -5.99
N VAL A 4 -10.26 -0.68 -6.41
CA VAL A 4 -10.91 -1.62 -5.50
C VAL A 4 -9.98 -2.78 -5.21
N ARG A 5 -9.37 -3.35 -6.25
CA ARG A 5 -8.49 -4.52 -6.14
C ARG A 5 -7.78 -4.85 -7.45
N ASP A 6 -6.66 -5.57 -7.39
CA ASP A 6 -6.10 -6.26 -8.57
C ASP A 6 -7.04 -7.33 -9.17
N ASN A 7 -6.95 -7.55 -10.48
CA ASN A 7 -7.75 -8.53 -11.23
C ASN A 7 -7.15 -9.95 -11.22
N ILE A 8 -6.09 -10.17 -10.43
CA ILE A 8 -5.36 -11.43 -10.42
C ILE A 8 -6.11 -12.46 -9.56
N GLY A 9 -6.81 -13.36 -10.27
CA GLY A 9 -7.53 -14.48 -9.70
C GLY A 9 -8.86 -14.09 -9.06
N GLU A 10 -9.93 -14.78 -9.47
CA GLU A 10 -11.31 -14.61 -9.01
C GLU A 10 -11.52 -14.86 -7.51
N ARG A 11 -10.49 -15.31 -6.79
CA ARG A 11 -10.57 -15.58 -5.36
C ARG A 11 -10.61 -14.25 -4.61
N GLY A 12 -11.44 -14.12 -3.56
CA GLY A 12 -11.53 -12.95 -2.67
C GLY A 12 -10.23 -12.68 -1.90
N ALA A 13 -10.05 -11.48 -1.32
CA ALA A 13 -8.85 -11.17 -0.52
C ALA A 13 -8.66 -12.22 0.58
N SER A 14 -7.44 -12.76 0.73
CA SER A 14 -7.20 -13.75 1.79
C SER A 14 -7.31 -13.06 3.16
N PRO A 15 -7.84 -13.73 4.19
CA PRO A 15 -7.88 -13.17 5.54
C PRO A 15 -6.50 -12.70 6.03
N ALA A 16 -5.43 -13.40 5.62
CA ALA A 16 -4.06 -13.01 5.92
C ALA A 16 -3.65 -11.68 5.27
N ALA A 17 -4.11 -11.37 4.05
CA ALA A 17 -3.86 -10.06 3.43
C ALA A 17 -4.56 -8.93 4.19
N LEU A 18 -5.76 -9.19 4.74
CA LEU A 18 -6.46 -8.25 5.61
C LEU A 18 -5.69 -7.99 6.91
N VAL A 19 -5.13 -9.04 7.51
CA VAL A 19 -4.27 -8.91 8.70
C VAL A 19 -3.03 -8.07 8.38
N ILE A 20 -2.35 -8.31 7.25
CA ILE A 20 -1.19 -7.51 6.84
C ILE A 20 -1.59 -6.05 6.62
N CYS A 21 -2.72 -5.79 5.95
CA CYS A 21 -3.25 -4.44 5.78
C CYS A 21 -3.53 -3.75 7.13
N ALA A 22 -4.12 -4.47 8.09
CA ALA A 22 -4.38 -3.96 9.43
C ALA A 22 -3.07 -3.66 10.18
N LEU A 23 -2.06 -4.52 10.07
CA LEU A 23 -0.75 -4.28 10.68
C LEU A 23 -0.06 -3.04 10.11
N VAL A 24 -0.13 -2.83 8.78
CA VAL A 24 0.39 -1.61 8.13
C VAL A 24 -0.35 -0.36 8.62
N LEU A 25 -1.68 -0.42 8.75
CA LEU A 25 -2.50 0.66 9.31
C LEU A 25 -2.09 0.98 10.75
N LEU A 26 -1.97 -0.05 11.60
CA LEU A 26 -1.57 0.10 12.99
C LEU A 26 -0.16 0.70 13.10
N ALA A 27 0.78 0.28 12.25
CA ALA A 27 2.12 0.86 12.21
C ALA A 27 2.07 2.37 11.94
N GLY A 28 1.24 2.84 11.01
CA GLY A 28 1.12 4.28 10.74
C GLY A 28 0.45 5.10 11.85
N ILE A 29 -0.25 4.46 12.79
CA ILE A 29 -0.94 5.12 13.91
C ILE A 29 -0.07 5.10 15.18
N PHE A 30 0.58 3.96 15.46
CA PHE A 30 1.21 3.70 16.75
C PHE A 30 2.72 3.91 16.77
N LEU A 31 3.35 4.09 15.61
CA LEU A 31 4.75 4.49 15.57
C LEU A 31 4.94 5.95 16.01
N PRO A 32 6.12 6.32 16.55
CA PRO A 32 6.46 7.71 16.83
C PRO A 32 6.25 8.57 15.59
N ASP A 33 5.65 9.75 15.76
CA ASP A 33 5.27 10.66 14.66
C ASP A 33 4.23 10.08 13.68
N GLY A 34 3.48 9.06 14.12
CA GLY A 34 2.40 8.45 13.36
C GLY A 34 1.30 9.44 13.00
N ASN A 35 0.72 9.26 11.82
CA ASN A 35 -0.37 10.11 11.32
C ASN A 35 -1.47 9.28 10.69
N ILE A 36 -2.72 9.54 11.11
CA ILE A 36 -3.89 8.78 10.65
C ILE A 36 -4.08 8.85 9.13
N TRP A 37 -3.78 9.98 8.48
CA TRP A 37 -3.94 10.11 7.03
C TRP A 37 -2.90 9.26 6.28
N VAL A 38 -1.67 9.25 6.80
CA VAL A 38 -0.58 8.43 6.25
C VAL A 38 -0.87 6.94 6.46
N ALA A 39 -1.36 6.58 7.64
CA ALA A 39 -1.81 5.22 7.93
C ALA A 39 -2.90 4.76 6.97
N LEU A 40 -3.93 5.58 6.75
CA LEU A 40 -5.01 5.29 5.80
C LEU A 40 -4.48 5.13 4.37
N MET A 41 -3.54 5.98 3.94
CA MET A 41 -2.94 5.89 2.61
C MET A 41 -2.08 4.63 2.44
N ALA A 42 -1.29 4.29 3.47
CA ALA A 42 -0.51 3.06 3.51
C ALA A 42 -1.41 1.81 3.48
N GLY A 43 -2.45 1.80 4.32
CA GLY A 43 -3.46 0.75 4.38
C GLY A 43 -4.20 0.58 3.06
N PHE A 44 -4.58 1.68 2.41
CA PHE A 44 -5.25 1.65 1.11
C PHE A 44 -4.36 1.02 0.03
N GLY A 45 -3.07 1.36 -0.02
CA GLY A 45 -2.15 0.68 -0.94
C GLY A 45 -1.99 -0.80 -0.58
N ALA A 46 -1.88 -1.15 0.70
CA ALA A 46 -1.75 -2.54 1.14
C ALA A 46 -3.00 -3.35 0.77
N TRP A 47 -4.17 -2.77 0.89
CA TRP A 47 -5.45 -3.36 0.46
C TRP A 47 -5.44 -3.73 -1.03
N ILE A 48 -4.90 -2.84 -1.89
CA ILE A 48 -4.87 -3.06 -3.34
C ILE A 48 -3.82 -4.12 -3.70
N PHE A 49 -2.62 -4.04 -3.12
CA PHE A 49 -1.45 -4.77 -3.62
C PHE A 49 -1.08 -6.02 -2.83
N ALA A 50 -1.48 -6.16 -1.55
CA ALA A 50 -1.14 -7.33 -0.73
C ALA A 50 -1.86 -8.64 -1.11
N PRO A 51 -3.13 -8.65 -1.57
CA PRO A 51 -3.85 -9.89 -1.82
C PRO A 51 -3.13 -10.89 -2.73
N THR A 52 -2.54 -10.44 -3.83
CA THR A 52 -1.85 -11.34 -4.78
C THR A 52 -0.55 -11.92 -4.24
N PRO A 53 0.44 -11.11 -3.79
CA PRO A 53 1.66 -11.64 -3.18
C PRO A 53 1.38 -12.63 -2.05
N VAL A 54 0.36 -12.39 -1.22
CA VAL A 54 0.02 -13.27 -0.09
C VAL A 54 -0.50 -14.62 -0.55
N ARG A 55 -1.21 -14.69 -1.68
CA ARG A 55 -1.68 -15.97 -2.21
C ARG A 55 -0.57 -16.81 -2.80
N GLU A 56 0.40 -16.16 -3.45
CA GLU A 56 1.46 -16.85 -4.17
C GLU A 56 2.63 -17.24 -3.28
N LEU A 57 3.02 -16.33 -2.38
CA LEU A 57 4.18 -16.50 -1.52
C LEU A 57 3.78 -16.95 -0.11
N GLY A 58 2.50 -16.83 0.25
CA GLY A 58 2.04 -17.00 1.62
C GLY A 58 2.17 -15.71 2.45
N ALA A 59 1.50 -15.71 3.61
CA ALA A 59 1.44 -14.54 4.47
C ALA A 59 2.80 -14.17 5.10
N ILE A 60 3.57 -15.18 5.53
CA ILE A 60 4.82 -14.97 6.26
C ILE A 60 5.85 -14.26 5.38
N PRO A 61 6.14 -14.69 4.14
CA PRO A 61 7.10 -13.97 3.29
C PRO A 61 6.67 -12.54 2.98
N VAL A 62 5.38 -12.30 2.73
CA VAL A 62 4.89 -10.94 2.47
C VAL A 62 5.01 -10.06 3.70
N LEU A 63 4.71 -10.59 4.89
CA LEU A 63 4.89 -9.86 6.15
C LEU A 63 6.36 -9.52 6.40
N LEU A 64 7.30 -10.43 6.10
CA LEU A 64 8.73 -10.16 6.22
C LEU A 64 9.17 -9.06 5.25
N ILE A 65 8.67 -9.06 4.01
CA ILE A 65 8.97 -8.03 3.03
C ILE A 65 8.40 -6.68 3.46
N ALA A 66 7.16 -6.65 3.94
CA ALA A 66 6.53 -5.44 4.45
C ALA A 66 7.32 -4.87 5.64
N THR A 67 7.68 -5.73 6.60
CA THR A 67 8.49 -5.36 7.77
C THR A 67 9.86 -4.85 7.35
N ALA A 68 10.54 -5.52 6.41
CA ALA A 68 11.83 -5.08 5.90
C ALA A 68 11.75 -3.70 5.23
N GLY A 69 10.72 -3.46 4.40
CA GLY A 69 10.48 -2.14 3.80
C GLY A 69 10.27 -1.05 4.86
N GLY A 70 9.46 -1.33 5.88
CA GLY A 70 9.24 -0.42 7.00
C GLY A 70 10.50 -0.14 7.82
N LEU A 71 11.32 -1.15 8.10
CA LEU A 71 12.58 -1.01 8.84
C LEU A 71 13.63 -0.22 8.05
N ILE A 72 13.72 -0.42 6.73
CA ILE A 72 14.61 0.38 5.88
C ILE A 72 14.20 1.86 5.94
N ALA A 73 12.92 2.16 5.77
CA ALA A 73 12.45 3.54 5.84
C ALA A 73 12.57 4.14 7.23
N TRP A 74 12.38 3.34 8.28
CA TRP A 74 12.67 3.75 9.65
C TRP A 74 14.13 4.19 9.78
N TRP A 75 15.07 3.34 9.35
CA TRP A 75 16.50 3.63 9.47
C TRP A 75 16.89 4.89 8.68
N VAL A 76 16.42 5.02 7.43
CA VAL A 76 16.65 6.21 6.60
C VAL A 76 16.02 7.46 7.23
N ALA A 77 14.81 7.36 7.78
CA ALA A 77 14.15 8.49 8.42
C ALA A 77 14.88 8.95 9.68
N GLN A 78 15.38 8.01 10.50
CA GLN A 78 16.19 8.36 11.68
C GLN A 78 17.48 9.07 11.30
N ASP A 79 18.22 8.56 10.30
CA ASP A 79 19.46 9.18 9.82
C ASP A 79 19.20 10.60 9.26
N ALA A 80 18.07 10.77 8.57
CA ALA A 80 17.63 12.05 8.02
C ALA A 80 16.96 13.00 9.05
N ASN A 81 16.89 12.64 10.34
CA ASN A 81 16.12 13.36 11.37
C ASN A 81 14.68 13.69 10.94
N SER A 82 14.02 12.72 10.33
CA SER A 82 12.68 12.80 9.76
C SER A 82 11.68 11.92 10.54
N ALA A 83 10.39 12.19 10.39
CA ALA A 83 9.31 11.53 11.12
C ALA A 83 9.14 10.05 10.71
N VAL A 84 9.58 9.14 11.57
CA VAL A 84 9.61 7.68 11.28
C VAL A 84 8.22 7.11 11.02
N GLY A 85 7.22 7.49 11.83
CA GLY A 85 5.84 7.00 11.72
C GLY A 85 5.10 7.46 10.46
N ILE A 86 5.64 8.44 9.74
CA ILE A 86 5.15 8.84 8.41
C ILE A 86 5.71 7.90 7.34
N TRP A 87 7.02 7.64 7.36
CA TRP A 87 7.68 6.95 6.24
C TRP A 87 7.63 5.43 6.33
N ALA A 88 7.73 4.85 7.53
CA ALA A 88 7.72 3.40 7.74
C ALA A 88 6.47 2.67 7.17
N PRO A 89 5.22 3.10 7.42
CA PRO A 89 4.04 2.42 6.87
C PRO A 89 3.96 2.54 5.35
N LEU A 90 4.33 3.69 4.78
CA LEU A 90 4.35 3.89 3.32
C LEU A 90 5.36 2.97 2.64
N ALA A 91 6.55 2.83 3.21
CA ALA A 91 7.57 1.95 2.67
C ALA A 91 7.22 0.47 2.83
N SER A 92 6.52 0.10 3.91
CA SER A 92 5.99 -1.25 4.09
C SER A 92 5.04 -1.62 2.95
N THR A 93 4.10 -0.72 2.63
CA THR A 93 3.20 -0.89 1.48
C THR A 93 3.93 -0.83 0.15
N GLY A 94 4.91 0.06 0.01
CA GLY A 94 5.73 0.18 -1.20
C GLY A 94 6.50 -1.10 -1.51
N ALA A 95 7.04 -1.77 -0.49
CA ALA A 95 7.71 -3.06 -0.65
C ALA A 95 6.76 -4.15 -1.14
N ILE A 96 5.53 -4.21 -0.59
CA ILE A 96 4.49 -5.14 -1.07
C ILE A 96 4.12 -4.83 -2.53
N ALA A 97 3.92 -3.56 -2.86
CA ALA A 97 3.60 -3.10 -4.21
C ALA A 97 4.71 -3.44 -5.21
N LEU A 98 5.98 -3.33 -4.79
CA LEU A 98 7.13 -3.72 -5.61
C LEU A 98 7.12 -5.23 -5.89
N VAL A 99 6.86 -6.08 -4.89
CA VAL A 99 6.73 -7.53 -5.09
C VAL A 99 5.59 -7.85 -6.06
N HIS A 100 4.44 -7.21 -5.88
CA HIS A 100 3.31 -7.34 -6.79
C HIS A 100 3.73 -7.00 -8.23
N LEU A 101 4.45 -5.88 -8.42
CA LEU A 101 4.89 -5.44 -9.73
C LEU A 101 5.92 -6.38 -10.37
N LEU A 102 6.89 -6.86 -9.59
CA LEU A 102 7.94 -7.75 -10.08
C LEU A 102 7.40 -9.11 -10.51
N LYS A 103 6.36 -9.60 -9.82
CA LYS A 103 5.71 -10.87 -10.15
C LYS A 103 4.67 -10.72 -11.26
N HIS A 104 3.96 -9.59 -11.29
CA HIS A 104 2.83 -9.36 -12.19
C HIS A 104 2.90 -8.01 -12.91
N PRO A 105 3.88 -7.80 -13.80
CA PRO A 105 4.08 -6.50 -14.45
C PRO A 105 2.93 -6.11 -15.39
N ARG A 106 2.12 -7.08 -15.82
CA ARG A 106 0.96 -6.89 -16.72
C ARG A 106 -0.38 -6.94 -16.00
N ALA A 107 -0.38 -7.02 -14.67
CA ALA A 107 -1.61 -7.01 -13.90
C ALA A 107 -2.39 -5.71 -14.10
N GLN A 108 -3.70 -5.81 -13.90
CA GLN A 108 -4.57 -4.65 -13.89
C GLN A 108 -5.29 -4.55 -12.54
N VAL A 109 -5.57 -3.32 -12.14
CA VAL A 109 -6.38 -2.99 -10.99
C VAL A 109 -7.75 -2.58 -11.49
N ILE A 110 -8.77 -3.23 -10.94
CA ILE A 110 -10.16 -2.88 -11.16
C ILE A 110 -10.46 -1.68 -10.26
N GLY A 111 -10.86 -0.58 -10.89
CA GLY A 111 -11.31 0.63 -10.24
C GLY A 111 -12.80 0.87 -10.47
N LEU A 112 -13.45 1.45 -9.47
CA LEU A 112 -14.79 2.02 -9.58
C LEU A 112 -14.68 3.47 -10.06
N VAL A 113 -15.33 3.79 -11.16
CA VAL A 113 -15.53 5.17 -11.60
C VAL A 113 -16.97 5.55 -11.29
N PRO A 114 -17.21 6.36 -10.23
CA PRO A 114 -18.52 6.93 -10.01
C PRO A 114 -18.75 8.01 -11.06
N ILE A 115 -19.67 7.76 -11.98
CA ILE A 115 -20.24 8.75 -12.90
C ILE A 115 -21.58 9.16 -12.28
N PRO A 116 -21.99 10.45 -12.32
CA PRO A 116 -23.34 10.81 -11.91
C PRO A 116 -24.32 9.88 -12.65
N TYR A 117 -25.17 9.16 -11.90
CA TYR A 117 -26.16 8.18 -12.39
C TYR A 117 -25.66 6.80 -12.87
N ARG A 118 -24.34 6.48 -12.82
CA ARG A 118 -23.83 5.13 -13.11
C ARG A 118 -22.49 4.82 -12.45
N THR A 119 -22.32 3.64 -11.89
CA THR A 119 -21.00 3.09 -11.53
C THR A 119 -20.45 2.27 -12.69
N SER A 120 -19.25 2.59 -13.15
CA SER A 120 -18.53 1.80 -14.16
C SER A 120 -17.29 1.17 -13.51
N LEU A 121 -17.02 -0.09 -13.86
CA LEU A 121 -15.77 -0.76 -13.53
C LEU A 121 -14.80 -0.51 -14.69
N THR A 122 -13.63 0.04 -14.36
CA THR A 122 -12.56 0.29 -15.32
C THR A 122 -11.30 -0.41 -14.86
N GLU A 123 -10.55 -0.97 -15.81
CA GLU A 123 -9.26 -1.59 -15.53
C GLU A 123 -8.14 -0.62 -15.87
N ALA A 124 -7.18 -0.48 -14.95
CA ALA A 124 -5.97 0.30 -15.16
C ALA A 124 -4.74 -0.60 -14.92
N PRO A 125 -3.64 -0.45 -15.68
CA PRO A 125 -2.43 -1.22 -15.40
C PRO A 125 -1.96 -1.01 -13.96
N SER A 126 -1.62 -2.09 -13.24
CA SER A 126 -1.17 -2.02 -11.84
C SER A 126 0.01 -1.08 -11.66
N VAL A 127 0.94 -1.03 -12.64
CA VAL A 127 2.06 -0.08 -12.69
C VAL A 127 1.58 1.36 -12.52
N VAL A 128 0.56 1.75 -13.29
CA VAL A 128 0.02 3.12 -13.28
C VAL A 128 -0.60 3.42 -11.92
N VAL A 129 -1.35 2.47 -11.36
CA VAL A 129 -1.96 2.65 -10.03
C VAL A 129 -0.91 2.73 -8.93
N ILE A 130 0.16 1.92 -8.99
CA ILE A 130 1.27 1.98 -8.04
C ILE A 130 1.97 3.34 -8.13
N ILE A 131 2.23 3.85 -9.34
CA ILE A 131 2.87 5.16 -9.53
C ILE A 131 1.98 6.28 -8.96
N ILE A 132 0.69 6.28 -9.29
CA ILE A 132 -0.26 7.27 -8.77
C ILE A 132 -0.35 7.20 -7.24
N TRP A 133 -0.45 5.99 -6.69
CA TRP A 133 -0.48 5.78 -5.25
C TRP A 133 0.82 6.26 -4.58
N ALA A 134 1.98 5.92 -5.13
CA ALA A 134 3.28 6.33 -4.59
C ALA A 134 3.46 7.85 -4.62
N ALA A 135 3.08 8.50 -5.73
CA ALA A 135 3.10 9.95 -5.84
C ALA A 135 2.18 10.61 -4.80
N ALA A 136 0.94 10.13 -4.67
CA ALA A 136 0.00 10.65 -3.68
C ALA A 136 0.46 10.39 -2.24
N ALA A 137 1.10 9.24 -1.97
CA ALA A 137 1.66 8.90 -0.67
C ALA A 137 2.81 9.85 -0.29
N VAL A 138 3.74 10.12 -1.21
CA VAL A 138 4.84 11.06 -1.00
C VAL A 138 4.32 12.48 -0.79
N ILE A 139 3.39 12.94 -1.64
CA ILE A 139 2.78 14.28 -1.48
C ILE A 139 2.11 14.39 -0.09
N LEU A 140 1.34 13.38 0.31
CA LEU A 140 0.69 13.37 1.62
C LEU A 140 1.70 13.40 2.77
N ALA A 141 2.76 12.56 2.69
CA ALA A 141 3.83 12.54 3.68
C ALA A 141 4.48 13.91 3.85
N LEU A 142 4.81 14.57 2.74
CA LEU A 142 5.41 15.91 2.75
C LEU A 142 4.45 16.96 3.34
N VAL A 143 3.18 16.94 2.94
CA VAL A 143 2.17 17.88 3.48
C VAL A 143 2.00 17.70 4.99
N VAL A 144 1.93 16.46 5.46
CA VAL A 144 1.79 16.16 6.89
C VAL A 144 3.03 16.57 7.67
N GLN A 145 4.23 16.33 7.12
CA GLN A 145 5.49 16.66 7.78
C GLN A 145 5.73 18.17 7.92
N THR A 146 5.11 18.99 7.07
CA THR A 146 5.21 20.47 7.14
C THR A 146 4.20 21.14 8.08
N ARG A 147 3.33 20.38 8.75
CA ARG A 147 2.31 20.89 9.69
C ARG A 147 2.67 20.54 11.12
#